data_AF-A0A2H6N7Z5-F1
#
_entry.id   AF-A0A2H6N7Z5-F1
#
_cell.length_a   1.000
_cell.length_b   1.000
_cell.length_c   1.000
_cell.angle_alpha   90.00
_cell.angle_beta   90.00
_cell.angle_gamma   90.00
#
_symmetry.space_group_name_H-M   'P 1'
#
loop_
_entity.id
_entity.type
_entity.pdbx_description
1 polymer ?
#
loop_
_entity_poly.entity_id
_entity_poly.type
_entity_poly.pdbx_seq_one_letter_code
_entity_poly.pdbx_strand_id
1 'polypeptide(L)'
;PMAYARAFLEETNAKKYPDNQVKLLKEIFRQFAEACGQALEVNERLIKEDQLEYQEEMKSHYKNMLRELSEVMNEQITYKEDSAKHPGVETHYSHAISRTITAPPGSLLSSNADIS
;
A
#
# COMPACT_ATOMS: atom_id res chain seq x y z
N PRO A 1 3.81 -16.04 -2.22
CA PRO A 1 2.93 -16.25 -3.41
C PRO A 1 3.53 -17.23 -4.44
N MET A 2 4.81 -17.06 -4.81
CA MET A 2 5.43 -17.83 -5.89
C MET A 2 5.54 -19.34 -5.68
N ALA A 3 5.68 -19.81 -4.43
CA ALA A 3 5.65 -21.24 -4.14
C ALA A 3 4.34 -21.91 -4.63
N TYR A 4 3.19 -21.24 -4.44
CA TYR A 4 1.90 -21.72 -4.95
C TYR A 4 1.85 -21.66 -6.48
N ALA A 5 2.30 -20.56 -7.09
CA ALA A 5 2.30 -20.45 -8.55
C ALA A 5 3.13 -21.59 -9.19
N ARG A 6 4.36 -21.85 -8.72
CA ARG A 6 5.19 -22.94 -9.24
C ARG A 6 4.55 -24.32 -9.05
N ALA A 7 3.96 -24.56 -7.87
CA ALA A 7 3.35 -25.85 -7.55
C ALA A 7 2.11 -26.19 -8.41
N PHE A 8 1.35 -25.18 -8.83
CA PHE A 8 0.01 -25.38 -9.42
C PHE A 8 -0.16 -24.84 -10.84
N LEU A 9 0.65 -23.86 -11.26
CA LEU A 9 0.48 -23.15 -12.54
C LEU A 9 1.59 -23.43 -13.55
N GLU A 10 2.75 -23.92 -13.11
CA GLU A 10 3.84 -24.33 -14.01
C GLU A 10 3.34 -25.43 -14.96
N GLU A 11 3.68 -25.35 -16.24
CA GLU A 11 3.08 -26.20 -17.30
C GLU A 11 3.19 -27.71 -17.01
N THR A 12 4.31 -28.14 -16.43
CA THR A 12 4.58 -29.53 -16.05
C THR A 12 3.67 -30.02 -14.91
N ASN A 13 3.22 -29.12 -14.04
CA ASN A 13 2.40 -29.41 -12.87
C ASN A 13 0.91 -29.14 -13.13
N ALA A 14 0.58 -28.11 -13.90
CA ALA A 14 -0.78 -27.68 -14.18
C ALA A 14 -1.63 -28.79 -14.83
N LYS A 15 -1.02 -29.63 -15.68
CA LYS A 15 -1.67 -30.77 -16.35
C LYS A 15 -2.22 -31.84 -15.39
N LYS A 16 -1.83 -31.79 -14.10
CA LYS A 16 -2.30 -32.70 -13.05
C LYS A 16 -3.62 -32.25 -12.41
N TYR A 17 -4.08 -31.03 -12.71
CA TYR A 17 -5.24 -30.41 -12.07
C TYR A 17 -6.34 -30.08 -13.09
N PRO A 18 -7.61 -29.96 -12.66
CA PRO A 18 -8.70 -29.55 -13.54
C PRO A 18 -8.50 -28.15 -14.13
N ASP A 19 -8.71 -28.00 -15.45
CA ASP A 19 -8.51 -26.75 -16.19
C ASP A 19 -9.23 -25.55 -15.57
N ASN A 20 -10.45 -25.74 -15.05
CA ASN A 20 -11.23 -24.67 -14.44
C ASN A 20 -10.57 -24.14 -13.15
N GLN A 21 -9.95 -25.01 -12.35
CA GLN A 21 -9.23 -24.62 -11.14
C GLN A 21 -7.93 -23.90 -11.48
N VAL A 22 -7.18 -24.39 -12.48
CA VAL A 22 -5.96 -23.74 -12.97
C VAL A 22 -6.29 -22.34 -13.51
N LYS A 23 -7.35 -22.20 -14.31
CA LYS A 23 -7.81 -20.90 -14.83
C LYS A 23 -8.21 -19.94 -13.71
N LEU A 24 -8.96 -20.42 -12.71
CA LEU A 24 -9.34 -19.59 -11.56
C LEU A 24 -8.11 -19.12 -10.77
N LEU A 25 -7.15 -20.02 -10.52
CA LEU A 25 -5.94 -19.65 -9.79
C LEU A 25 -5.09 -18.65 -10.57
N LYS A 26 -4.98 -18.81 -11.90
CA LYS A 26 -4.33 -17.81 -12.76
C LYS A 26 -4.99 -16.43 -12.61
N GLU A 27 -6.31 -16.38 -12.61
CA GLU A 27 -7.05 -15.13 -12.43
C GLU A 27 -6.80 -14.48 -11.07
N ILE A 28 -6.81 -15.26 -9.99
CA ILE A 28 -6.47 -14.77 -8.65
C ILE A 28 -5.07 -14.17 -8.61
N PHE A 29 -4.09 -14.77 -9.30
CA PHE A 29 -2.74 -14.22 -9.38
C PHE A 29 -2.65 -12.90 -10.17
N ARG A 30 -3.49 -12.71 -11.20
CA ARG A 30 -3.58 -11.42 -11.91
C ARG A 30 -4.12 -10.32 -11.00
N GLN A 31 -5.21 -10.61 -10.30
CA GLN A 31 -5.80 -9.68 -9.34
C GLN A 31 -4.84 -9.37 -8.19
N PHE A 32 -4.09 -10.37 -7.71
CA PHE A 32 -3.05 -10.18 -6.72
C PHE A 32 -1.93 -9.25 -7.22
N ALA A 33 -1.45 -9.46 -8.45
CA ALA A 33 -0.45 -8.58 -9.06
C ALA A 33 -0.96 -7.14 -9.16
N GLU A 34 -2.19 -6.94 -9.66
CA GLU A 34 -2.83 -5.63 -9.74
C GLU A 34 -2.93 -4.95 -8.36
N ALA A 35 -3.42 -5.66 -7.35
CA ALA A 35 -3.54 -5.14 -5.99
C ALA A 35 -2.18 -4.75 -5.40
N CYS A 36 -1.13 -5.53 -5.65
CA CYS A 36 0.24 -5.19 -5.23
C CYS A 36 0.75 -3.91 -5.89
N GLY A 37 0.50 -3.73 -7.19
CA GLY A 37 0.89 -2.49 -7.88
C GLY A 37 0.15 -1.27 -7.35
N GLN A 38 -1.17 -1.36 -7.16
CA GLN A 38 -1.97 -0.27 -6.58
C GLN A 38 -1.50 0.08 -5.17
N ALA A 39 -1.19 -0.93 -4.34
CA ALA A 39 -0.67 -0.71 -3.00
C ALA A 39 0.69 0.01 -3.01
N LEU A 40 1.58 -0.30 -3.97
CA LEU A 40 2.86 0.39 -4.12
C LEU A 40 2.69 1.85 -4.54
N GLU A 41 1.75 2.15 -5.44
CA GLU A 41 1.43 3.54 -5.83
C GLU A 41 0.86 4.34 -4.67
N VAL A 42 -0.03 3.74 -3.87
CA VAL A 42 -0.54 4.38 -2.65
C VAL A 42 0.59 4.61 -1.66
N ASN A 43 1.48 3.62 -1.48
CA ASN A 43 2.62 3.76 -0.57
C ASN A 43 3.54 4.91 -1.00
N GLU A 44 3.85 5.04 -2.29
CA GLU A 44 4.69 6.11 -2.84
C GLU A 44 4.20 7.52 -2.51
N ARG A 45 2.88 7.73 -2.39
CA ARG A 45 2.28 9.02 -2.04
C ARG A 45 2.30 9.32 -0.53
N LEU A 46 2.49 8.30 0.30
CA LEU A 46 2.37 8.39 1.77
C LEU A 46 3.71 8.33 2.50
N ILE A 47 4.75 7.78 1.87
CA ILE A 47 6.08 7.65 2.45
C ILE A 47 6.79 9.00 2.60
N LYS A 48 7.73 9.04 3.55
CA LYS A 48 8.63 10.18 3.77
C LYS A 48 9.95 10.01 3.02
N GLU A 49 10.73 11.08 2.92
CA GLU A 49 12.01 11.11 2.17
C GLU A 49 13.01 10.03 2.65
N ASP A 50 13.04 9.76 3.95
CA ASP A 50 13.89 8.74 4.57
C ASP A 50 13.47 7.29 4.23
N GLN A 51 12.32 7.10 3.57
CA GLN A 51 11.79 5.78 3.18
C GLN A 51 11.88 5.50 1.67
N LEU A 52 12.44 6.43 0.88
CA LEU A 52 12.48 6.30 -0.58
C LEU A 52 13.30 5.09 -1.05
N GLU A 53 14.44 4.81 -0.42
CA GLU A 53 15.28 3.67 -0.77
C GLU A 53 14.53 2.34 -0.59
N TYR A 54 13.79 2.22 0.51
CA TYR A 54 12.97 1.05 0.79
C TYR A 54 11.84 0.88 -0.24
N GLN A 55 11.18 1.97 -0.64
CA GLN A 55 10.14 1.93 -1.68
C GLN A 55 10.69 1.45 -3.03
N GLU A 56 11.88 1.91 -3.44
CA GLU A 56 12.49 1.46 -4.69
C GLU A 56 12.91 -0.01 -4.64
N GLU A 57 13.39 -0.48 -3.49
CA GLU A 57 13.64 -1.91 -3.27
C GLU A 57 12.35 -2.73 -3.39
N MET A 58 11.25 -2.28 -2.77
CA MET A 58 9.94 -2.93 -2.89
C MET A 58 9.45 -2.98 -4.35
N LYS A 59 9.58 -1.88 -5.10
CA LYS A 59 9.24 -1.84 -6.53
C LYS A 59 10.10 -2.82 -7.34
N SER A 60 11.39 -2.94 -7.01
CA SER A 60 12.30 -3.91 -7.64
C SER A 60 11.85 -5.35 -7.38
N HIS A 61 11.53 -5.69 -6.13
CA HIS A 61 11.01 -7.00 -5.74
C HIS A 61 9.68 -7.32 -6.43
N TYR A 62 8.78 -6.33 -6.53
CA TYR A 62 7.53 -6.47 -7.26
C TYR A 62 7.75 -6.75 -8.75
N LYS A 63 8.66 -6.00 -9.42
CA LYS A 63 9.01 -6.26 -10.83
C LYS A 63 9.59 -7.67 -11.03
N ASN A 64 10.43 -8.14 -10.11
CA ASN A 64 10.96 -9.50 -10.16
C ASN A 64 9.85 -10.55 -9.97
N MET A 65 8.90 -10.31 -9.07
CA MET A 65 7.73 -11.17 -8.90
C MET A 65 6.88 -11.22 -10.17
N LEU A 66 6.63 -10.09 -10.85
CA LEU A 66 5.87 -10.08 -12.11
C LEU A 66 6.57 -10.86 -13.22
N ARG A 67 7.90 -10.76 -13.31
CA ARG A 67 8.72 -11.52 -14.26
C ARG A 67 8.57 -13.01 -14.01
N GLU A 68 8.78 -13.44 -12.78
CA GLU A 68 8.67 -14.84 -12.40
C GLU A 68 7.26 -15.39 -12.62
N LEU A 69 6.23 -14.61 -12.27
CA LEU A 69 4.84 -14.98 -12.50
C LEU A 69 4.53 -15.12 -13.99
N SER A 70 5.11 -14.26 -14.83
CA SER A 70 4.96 -14.33 -16.29
C SER A 70 5.55 -15.63 -16.86
N GLU A 71 6.73 -16.02 -16.37
CA GLU A 71 7.38 -17.29 -16.73
C GLU A 71 6.52 -18.49 -16.31
N VAL A 72 6.08 -18.52 -15.06
CA VAL A 72 5.29 -19.63 -14.51
C VAL A 72 3.93 -19.78 -15.21
N MET A 73 3.26 -18.67 -15.53
CA MET A 73 1.96 -18.69 -16.18
C MET A 73 2.03 -18.78 -17.71
N ASN A 74 3.24 -18.63 -18.27
CA ASN A 74 3.53 -18.51 -19.71
C ASN A 74 2.67 -17.43 -20.39
N GLU A 75 2.52 -16.29 -19.72
CA GLU A 75 1.77 -15.13 -20.19
C GLU A 75 2.44 -13.84 -19.71
N GLN A 76 2.35 -12.76 -20.48
CA GLN A 76 2.97 -11.51 -20.09
C GLN A 76 2.10 -10.81 -19.02
N ILE A 77 2.51 -10.88 -17.76
CA ILE A 77 1.90 -10.10 -16.68
C ILE A 77 2.55 -8.72 -16.69
N THR A 78 1.75 -7.68 -16.93
CA THR A 78 2.20 -6.29 -16.82
C THR A 78 1.28 -5.52 -15.90
N TYR A 79 1.87 -4.72 -15.03
CA TYR A 79 1.15 -3.70 -14.30
C TYR A 79 1.16 -2.43 -15.13
N LYS A 80 -0.01 -1.95 -15.55
CA LYS A 80 -0.15 -0.66 -16.22
C LYS A 80 -0.25 0.38 -15.12
N GLU A 81 0.83 1.15 -14.94
CA GLU A 81 0.78 2.36 -14.13
C GLU A 81 -0.28 3.26 -14.74
N ASP A 82 -1.37 3.48 -14.00
CA ASP A 82 -2.49 4.27 -14.51
C ASP A 82 -2.02 5.72 -14.57
N SER A 83 -1.45 6.09 -15.73
CA SER A 83 -0.87 7.42 -15.99
C SER A 83 -1.94 8.51 -16.10
N ALA A 84 -3.16 8.26 -15.65
CA ALA A 84 -4.16 9.27 -15.37
C ALA A 84 -3.71 10.07 -14.13
N LYS A 85 -2.75 10.99 -14.37
CA LYS A 85 -2.49 12.14 -13.51
C LYS A 85 -3.82 12.83 -13.20
N HIS A 86 -4.42 12.52 -12.06
CA HIS A 86 -5.37 13.43 -11.46
C HIS A 86 -4.56 14.58 -10.85
N PRO A 87 -4.69 15.83 -11.35
CA PRO A 87 -4.14 16.97 -10.64
C PRO A 87 -4.83 17.05 -9.28
N GLY A 88 -4.03 17.31 -8.25
CA GLY A 88 -4.36 17.10 -6.84
C GLY A 88 -5.74 17.57 -6.42
N VAL A 89 -6.42 16.71 -5.67
CA VAL A 89 -7.36 17.15 -4.66
C VAL A 89 -6.60 17.13 -3.34
N GLU A 90 -5.92 18.23 -3.03
CA GLU A 90 -5.43 18.50 -1.68
C GLU A 90 -6.64 18.45 -0.75
N THR A 91 -6.77 17.35 -0.01
CA THR A 91 -7.76 17.25 1.06
C THR A 91 -7.20 18.01 2.25
N HIS A 92 -7.43 19.32 2.27
CA HIS A 92 -7.16 20.16 3.44
C HIS A 92 -8.00 19.67 4.62
N TYR A 93 -7.42 18.83 5.48
CA TYR A 93 -7.96 18.61 6.82
C TYR A 93 -7.65 19.83 7.67
N SER A 94 -8.53 20.82 7.61
CA SER A 94 -8.53 21.97 8.52
C SER A 94 -8.96 21.50 9.91
N HIS A 95 -8.02 21.13 10.78
CA HIS A 95 -8.30 21.03 12.20
C HIS A 95 -8.40 22.43 12.82
N ALA A 96 -9.59 23.03 12.77
CA ALA A 96 -9.94 24.14 13.62
C ALA A 96 -10.42 23.60 14.98
N ILE A 97 -9.55 23.58 15.99
CA ILE A 97 -10.00 23.47 17.39
C ILE A 97 -9.97 24.88 17.98
N SER A 98 -11.14 25.52 17.98
CA SER A 98 -11.38 26.73 18.76
C SER A 98 -11.39 26.36 20.24
N ARG A 99 -10.40 26.83 21.00
CA ARG A 99 -10.47 26.86 22.46
C ARG A 99 -10.88 28.25 22.91
N THR A 100 -12.19 28.49 23.00
CA THR A 100 -12.74 29.59 23.79
C THR A 100 -12.64 29.20 25.26
N ILE A 101 -11.64 29.73 25.97
CA ILE A 101 -11.66 29.71 27.44
C ILE A 101 -12.48 30.93 27.86
N THR A 102 -13.73 30.68 28.23
CA THR A 102 -14.58 31.65 28.92
C THR A 102 -14.06 31.77 30.35
N ALA A 103 -13.30 32.83 30.64
CA ALA A 103 -12.89 33.19 31.99
C ALA A 103 -14.02 33.99 32.68
N PRO A 104 -14.46 33.63 33.91
CA PRO A 104 -15.25 34.52 34.74
C PRO A 104 -14.34 35.53 35.48
N PRO A 105 -14.78 36.77 35.73
CA PRO A 105 -14.00 37.75 36.48
C PRO A 105 -14.24 37.54 37.99
N GLY A 106 -13.17 37.37 38.77
CA GLY A 106 -13.33 37.21 40.21
C GLY A 106 -12.02 37.20 40.99
N SER A 107 -11.76 38.35 41.65
CA SER A 107 -10.96 38.56 42.86
C SER A 107 -9.44 38.29 42.86
N LEU A 108 -8.73 39.40 43.05
CA LEU A 108 -7.33 39.55 43.44
C LEU A 108 -7.07 39.13 44.90
N LEU A 109 -5.76 38.98 45.21
CA LEU A 109 -5.08 38.87 46.52
C LEU A 109 -5.09 37.43 47.11
N SER A 110 -4.04 36.90 47.76
CA SER A 110 -2.85 37.45 48.40
C SER A 110 -1.79 36.35 48.62
N SER A 111 -0.56 36.82 48.85
CA SER A 111 0.72 36.16 49.13
C SER A 111 0.83 35.08 50.22
N ASN A 112 1.95 34.34 50.09
CA ASN A 112 2.92 33.85 51.10
C ASN A 112 2.86 32.40 51.64
N ALA A 113 3.97 31.71 51.32
CA ALA A 113 4.93 31.04 52.22
C ALA A 113 4.72 29.58 52.72
N ASP A 114 5.88 28.89 52.66
CA ASP A 114 6.44 27.84 53.52
C ASP A 114 6.17 26.33 53.30
N ILE A 115 7.25 25.68 52.84
CA ILE A 115 7.99 24.56 53.48
C ILE A 115 7.21 23.36 54.03
N SER A 116 7.55 22.18 53.49
CA SER A 116 8.12 21.04 54.24
C SER A 116 9.01 20.21 53.32
#